data_AF-A0A7J5Y8F9-F1
#
_entry.id   AF-A0A7J5Y8F9-F1
#
_cell.length_a   1.000
_cell.length_b   1.000
_cell.length_c   1.000
_cell.angle_alpha   90.00
_cell.angle_beta   90.00
_cell.angle_gamma   90.00
#
_symmetry.space_group_name_H-M   'P 1'
#
loop_
_entity.id
_entity.type
_entity.pdbx_description
1 polymer ?
#
loop_
_entity_poly.entity_id
_entity_poly.type
_entity_poly.pdbx_seq_one_letter_code
_entity_poly.pdbx_strand_id
1 'polypeptide(L)'
;MDMLTVLPSNFGYAIFTYLYSWIMLGYLAVKVGGARKKFDVKYPTMYSDTHQVFNCIQRAHQNTLEVYAQWLVFQTIAALVYPLSAAVLGAIWVTSRFSYAWGYYTGDPSKRMYGAYGYIGYFASSSCPYL
;
A
#
# COMPACT_ATOMS: atom_id res chain seq x y z
N MET A 1 27.77 -4.79 19.55
CA MET A 1 27.08 -3.54 19.21
C MET A 1 25.61 -3.76 19.43
N ASP A 2 24.96 -2.90 20.21
CA ASP A 2 23.51 -2.94 20.39
C ASP A 2 22.84 -2.35 19.15
N MET A 3 21.78 -2.96 18.65
CA MET A 3 21.04 -2.49 17.46
C MET A 3 20.53 -1.05 17.66
N LEU A 4 20.19 -0.70 18.90
CA LEU A 4 19.75 0.64 19.29
C LEU A 4 20.84 1.71 19.13
N THR A 5 22.12 1.32 19.08
CA THR A 5 23.25 2.24 18.85
C THR A 5 23.56 2.47 17.37
N VAL A 6 23.03 1.64 16.48
CA VAL A 6 23.28 1.71 15.02
C VAL A 6 22.15 2.45 14.30
N LEU A 7 20.91 2.35 14.80
CA LEU A 7 19.75 2.99 14.19
C LEU A 7 19.62 4.48 14.58
N PRO A 8 19.13 5.34 13.67
CA PRO A 8 18.79 6.72 14.01
C PRO A 8 17.80 6.78 15.18
N SER A 9 17.95 7.76 16.08
CA SER A 9 17.07 7.93 17.26
C SER A 9 15.57 8.03 16.90
N ASN A 10 15.26 8.53 15.71
CA ASN A 10 13.90 8.72 15.21
C ASN A 10 13.39 7.55 14.35
N PHE A 11 14.12 6.44 14.24
CA PHE A 11 13.74 5.31 13.38
C PHE A 11 12.42 4.64 13.81
N GLY A 12 12.01 4.82 15.07
CA GLY A 12 10.71 4.36 15.57
C GLY A 12 9.52 4.84 14.73
N TYR A 13 9.57 6.04 14.14
CA TYR A 13 8.51 6.53 13.26
C TYR A 13 8.39 5.70 11.98
N ALA A 14 9.50 5.26 11.41
CA ALA A 14 9.49 4.39 10.23
C ALA A 14 8.88 3.02 10.54
N ILE A 15 9.10 2.49 11.75
CA ILE A 15 8.48 1.24 12.22
C ILE A 15 6.95 1.36 12.22
N PHE A 16 6.41 2.47 12.72
CA PHE A 16 4.96 2.72 12.67
C PHE A 16 4.42 2.73 11.23
N THR A 17 5.17 3.31 10.28
CA THR A 17 4.78 3.30 8.87
C THR A 17 4.74 1.88 8.29
N TYR A 18 5.69 1.00 8.64
CA TYR A 18 5.65 -0.42 8.22
C TYR A 18 4.48 -1.19 8.85
N LEU A 19 4.19 -0.94 10.12
CA LEU A 19 3.02 -1.55 10.79
C LEU A 19 1.73 -1.07 10.12
N TYR A 20 1.63 0.22 9.78
CA TYR A 20 0.50 0.78 9.08
C TYR A 20 0.33 0.17 7.67
N SER A 21 1.42 -0.04 6.93
CA SER A 21 1.38 -0.68 5.61
C SER A 21 1.00 -2.16 5.68
N TRP A 22 1.38 -2.87 6.76
CA TRP A 22 0.94 -4.23 7.00
C TRP A 22 -0.57 -4.31 7.27
N ILE A 23 -1.11 -3.41 8.11
CA ILE A 23 -2.55 -3.29 8.35
C ILE A 23 -3.30 -2.99 7.05
N MET A 24 -2.76 -2.12 6.19
CA MET A 24 -3.31 -1.83 4.87
C MET A 24 -3.42 -3.10 4.02
N LEU A 25 -2.35 -3.89 3.88
CA LEU A 25 -2.42 -5.13 3.10
C LEU A 25 -3.45 -6.11 3.66
N GLY A 26 -3.48 -6.29 4.99
CA GLY A 26 -4.46 -7.13 5.66
C GLY A 26 -5.90 -6.68 5.40
N TYR A 27 -6.17 -5.37 5.49
CA TYR A 27 -7.48 -4.81 5.17
C TYR A 27 -7.92 -5.12 3.74
N LEU A 28 -7.05 -4.90 2.74
CA LEU A 28 -7.38 -5.18 1.34
C LEU A 28 -7.63 -6.68 1.11
N ALA A 29 -6.83 -7.56 1.74
CA ALA A 29 -7.03 -9.01 1.67
C ALA A 29 -8.37 -9.45 2.28
N VAL A 30 -8.75 -8.91 3.44
CA VAL A 30 -10.05 -9.18 4.07
C VAL A 30 -11.20 -8.71 3.18
N LYS A 31 -11.07 -7.54 2.53
CA LYS A 31 -12.08 -7.05 1.58
C LYS A 31 -12.23 -7.95 0.36
N VAL A 32 -11.13 -8.50 -0.17
CA VAL A 32 -11.17 -9.52 -1.23
C VAL A 32 -11.88 -10.78 -0.74
N GLY A 33 -11.52 -11.32 0.43
CA GLY A 33 -12.16 -12.52 0.99
C GLY A 33 -13.67 -12.35 1.21
N GLY A 34 -14.07 -11.20 1.75
CA GLY A 34 -15.49 -10.85 1.90
C GLY A 34 -16.21 -10.71 0.55
N ALA A 35 -15.56 -10.13 -0.47
CA ALA A 35 -16.10 -10.02 -1.81
C ALA A 35 -16.26 -11.39 -2.48
N ARG A 36 -15.29 -12.30 -2.33
CA ARG A 36 -15.39 -13.69 -2.83
C ARG A 36 -16.64 -14.38 -2.28
N LYS A 37 -16.88 -14.26 -0.97
CA LYS A 37 -18.08 -14.81 -0.32
C LYS A 37 -19.36 -14.15 -0.81
N LYS A 38 -19.34 -12.83 -1.02
CA LYS A 38 -20.52 -12.05 -1.47
C LYS A 38 -20.94 -12.38 -2.90
N PHE A 39 -19.99 -12.59 -3.80
CA PHE A 39 -20.24 -12.83 -5.22
C PHE A 39 -20.09 -14.32 -5.62
N ASP A 40 -20.01 -15.23 -4.65
CA ASP A 40 -19.83 -16.68 -4.82
C ASP A 40 -18.69 -17.08 -5.78
N VAL A 41 -17.58 -16.33 -5.75
CA VAL A 41 -16.41 -16.63 -6.60
C VAL A 41 -15.52 -17.66 -5.91
N LYS A 42 -15.71 -18.93 -6.29
CA LYS A 42 -14.94 -20.08 -5.77
C LYS A 42 -13.48 -20.03 -6.23
N TYR A 43 -12.59 -20.54 -5.37
CA TYR A 43 -11.20 -20.79 -5.77
C TYR A 43 -11.14 -21.91 -6.83
N PRO A 44 -10.20 -21.88 -7.78
CA PRO A 44 -9.07 -20.94 -7.93
C PRO A 44 -9.39 -19.68 -8.75
N THR A 45 -10.66 -19.45 -9.11
CA THR A 45 -11.05 -18.36 -10.01
C THR A 45 -10.61 -16.99 -9.46
N MET A 46 -9.85 -16.27 -10.28
CA MET A 46 -9.26 -14.99 -9.90
C MET A 46 -10.18 -13.81 -10.19
N TYR A 47 -10.80 -13.82 -11.36
CA TYR A 47 -11.73 -12.80 -11.86
C TYR A 47 -13.05 -13.46 -12.26
N SER A 48 -14.14 -12.72 -12.11
CA SER A 48 -15.49 -13.15 -12.50
C SER A 48 -15.89 -12.44 -13.79
N ASP A 49 -16.44 -13.17 -14.75
CA ASP A 49 -16.91 -12.58 -16.02
C ASP A 49 -18.17 -11.71 -15.83
N THR A 50 -18.93 -11.96 -14.77
CA THR A 50 -20.24 -11.32 -14.51
C THR A 50 -20.17 -10.25 -13.43
N HIS A 51 -19.16 -10.25 -12.57
CA HIS A 51 -19.09 -9.39 -11.38
C HIS A 51 -17.92 -8.41 -11.45
N GLN A 52 -18.10 -7.32 -12.20
CA GLN A 52 -17.08 -6.29 -12.35
C GLN A 52 -16.66 -5.65 -11.02
N VAL A 53 -17.58 -5.51 -10.05
CA VAL A 53 -17.27 -4.98 -8.71
C VAL A 53 -16.29 -5.89 -7.97
N PHE A 54 -16.43 -7.22 -8.09
CA PHE A 54 -15.47 -8.16 -7.54
C PHE A 54 -14.10 -8.00 -8.20
N ASN A 55 -14.07 -7.90 -9.53
CA ASN A 55 -12.82 -7.70 -10.29
C ASN A 55 -12.10 -6.42 -9.88
N CYS A 56 -12.85 -5.34 -9.65
CA CYS A 56 -12.33 -4.08 -9.15
C CYS A 56 -11.71 -4.20 -7.75
N ILE A 57 -12.37 -4.89 -6.81
CA ILE A 57 -11.83 -5.15 -5.46
C ILE A 57 -10.56 -5.99 -5.54
N GLN A 58 -10.58 -7.07 -6.33
CA GLN A 58 -9.44 -7.96 -6.55
C GLN A 58 -8.25 -7.22 -7.18
N ARG A 59 -8.49 -6.43 -8.23
CA ARG A 59 -7.45 -5.67 -8.92
C ARG A 59 -6.83 -4.62 -8.02
N ALA A 60 -7.62 -3.97 -7.15
CA ALA A 60 -7.10 -3.00 -6.20
C ALA A 60 -6.07 -3.62 -5.24
N HIS A 61 -6.34 -4.82 -4.71
CA HIS A 61 -5.39 -5.55 -3.87
C HIS A 61 -4.15 -6.01 -4.65
N GLN A 62 -4.33 -6.62 -5.83
CA GLN A 62 -3.21 -7.09 -6.64
C GLN A 62 -2.29 -5.95 -7.09
N ASN A 63 -2.84 -4.81 -7.50
CA ASN A 63 -2.04 -3.66 -7.88
C ASN A 63 -1.20 -3.13 -6.69
N THR A 64 -1.74 -3.22 -5.47
CA THR A 64 -0.95 -2.86 -4.29
C THR A 64 0.21 -3.83 -4.13
N LEU A 65 -0.02 -5.13 -4.25
CA LEU A 65 1.03 -6.16 -4.14
C LEU A 65 2.11 -6.04 -5.22
N GLU A 66 1.74 -5.70 -6.46
CA GLU A 66 2.68 -5.46 -7.57
C GLU A 66 3.71 -4.38 -7.25
N VAL A 67 3.31 -3.34 -6.51
CA VAL A 67 4.16 -2.17 -6.21
C VAL A 67 4.77 -2.24 -4.80
N TYR A 68 4.18 -3.04 -3.89
CA TYR A 68 4.53 -3.05 -2.47
C TYR A 68 5.98 -3.45 -2.21
N ALA A 69 6.49 -4.48 -2.90
CA ALA A 69 7.87 -4.92 -2.72
C ALA A 69 8.88 -3.82 -3.07
N GLN A 70 8.67 -3.14 -4.19
CA GLN A 70 9.50 -2.00 -4.59
C GLN A 70 9.39 -0.83 -3.61
N TRP A 71 8.18 -0.53 -3.14
CA TRP A 71 7.97 0.49 -2.12
C TRP A 71 8.71 0.17 -0.81
N LEU A 72 8.68 -1.08 -0.34
CA LEU A 72 9.41 -1.49 0.87
C LEU A 72 10.92 -1.22 0.76
N VAL A 73 11.53 -1.51 -0.39
CA VAL A 73 12.95 -1.26 -0.61
C VAL A 73 13.25 0.24 -0.54
N PHE A 74 12.49 1.07 -1.27
CA PHE A 74 12.69 2.52 -1.26
C PHE A 74 12.43 3.14 0.10
N GLN A 75 11.36 2.71 0.78
CA GLN A 75 11.03 3.14 2.13
C GLN A 75 12.14 2.78 3.12
N THR A 76 12.74 1.59 2.99
CA THR A 76 13.84 1.16 3.87
C THR A 76 15.09 2.00 3.66
N ILE A 77 15.50 2.20 2.41
CA ILE A 77 16.65 3.05 2.08
C ILE A 77 16.43 4.47 2.59
N ALA A 78 15.27 5.06 2.31
CA ALA A 78 14.92 6.40 2.76
C ALA A 78 14.86 6.50 4.29
N ALA A 79 14.31 5.50 4.98
CA ALA A 79 14.20 5.51 6.45
C ALA A 79 15.55 5.39 7.17
N LEU A 80 16.53 4.70 6.56
CA LEU A 80 17.88 4.57 7.13
C LEU A 80 18.63 5.90 7.10
N VAL A 81 18.39 6.75 6.10
CA VAL A 81 19.05 8.05 5.95
C VAL A 81 18.22 9.18 6.59
N TYR A 82 16.92 9.21 6.32
CA TYR A 82 15.99 10.28 6.71
C TYR A 82 14.71 9.69 7.35
N PRO A 83 14.79 9.17 8.59
CA PRO A 83 13.71 8.40 9.22
C PRO A 83 12.39 9.16 9.34
N LEU A 84 12.42 10.46 9.69
CA LEU A 84 11.22 11.26 9.86
C LEU A 84 10.52 11.54 8.51
N SER A 85 11.29 12.00 7.52
CA SER A 85 10.78 12.32 6.18
C SER A 85 10.22 11.06 5.51
N ALA A 86 10.96 9.94 5.61
CA ALA A 86 10.50 8.65 5.12
C ALA A 86 9.22 8.21 5.81
N ALA A 87 9.09 8.38 7.13
CA ALA A 87 7.86 8.00 7.84
C ALA A 87 6.64 8.77 7.33
N VAL A 88 6.75 10.08 7.12
CA VAL A 88 5.68 10.94 6.59
C VAL A 88 5.32 10.57 5.14
N LEU A 89 6.32 10.46 4.26
CA LEU A 89 6.10 10.10 2.85
C LEU A 89 5.51 8.70 2.70
N GLY A 90 5.97 7.76 3.52
CA GLY A 90 5.45 6.41 3.55
C GLY A 90 4.01 6.37 4.08
N ALA A 91 3.67 7.17 5.10
CA ALA A 91 2.29 7.29 5.59
C ALA A 91 1.36 7.84 4.48
N ILE A 92 1.79 8.87 3.75
CA ILE A 92 1.05 9.41 2.60
C ILE A 92 0.78 8.33 1.56
N TRP A 93 1.80 7.51 1.23
CA TRP A 93 1.64 6.41 0.28
C TRP A 93 0.63 5.36 0.77
N VAL A 94 0.75 4.92 2.02
CA VAL A 94 -0.18 3.92 2.59
C VAL A 94 -1.62 4.45 2.60
N THR A 95 -1.84 5.69 3.02
CA THR A 95 -3.18 6.31 3.01
C THR A 95 -3.74 6.42 1.59
N SER A 96 -2.90 6.71 0.59
CA SER A 96 -3.32 6.75 -0.81
C SER A 96 -3.85 5.43 -1.32
N ARG A 97 -3.30 4.30 -0.87
CA ARG A 97 -3.76 2.96 -1.27
C ARG A 97 -5.15 2.65 -0.71
N PHE A 98 -5.51 3.18 0.46
CA PHE A 98 -6.89 3.12 0.95
C PHE A 98 -7.83 3.93 0.05
N SER A 99 -7.48 5.17 -0.29
CA SER A 99 -8.29 6.00 -1.20
C SER A 99 -8.42 5.38 -2.59
N TYR A 100 -7.34 4.79 -3.12
CA TYR A 100 -7.32 4.04 -4.38
C TYR A 100 -8.29 2.85 -4.34
N ALA A 101 -8.22 2.05 -3.27
CA ALA A 101 -9.06 0.87 -3.10
C ALA A 101 -10.54 1.25 -2.94
N TRP A 102 -10.85 2.25 -2.11
CA TRP A 102 -12.22 2.74 -1.94
C TRP A 102 -12.82 3.30 -3.22
N GLY A 103 -12.01 3.99 -4.04
CA GLY A 103 -12.41 4.38 -5.39
C GLY A 103 -12.81 3.18 -6.25
N TYR A 104 -11.95 2.16 -6.32
CA TYR A 104 -12.23 0.91 -7.04
C TYR A 104 -13.46 0.15 -6.53
N TYR A 105 -13.72 0.18 -5.22
CA TYR A 105 -14.84 -0.56 -4.62
C TYR A 105 -16.23 -0.07 -5.08
N THR A 106 -16.30 1.10 -5.70
CA THR A 106 -17.52 1.61 -6.33
C THR A 106 -17.91 0.86 -7.62
N GLY A 107 -17.02 0.02 -8.16
CA GLY A 107 -17.21 -0.70 -9.42
C GLY A 107 -16.78 0.07 -10.66
N ASP A 108 -16.43 1.36 -10.51
CA ASP A 108 -15.93 2.21 -11.60
C ASP A 108 -14.39 2.29 -11.56
N PRO A 109 -13.68 1.74 -12.56
CA PRO A 109 -12.22 1.77 -12.62
C PRO A 109 -11.61 3.18 -12.67
N SER A 110 -12.35 4.20 -13.13
CA SER A 110 -11.85 5.57 -13.24
C SER A 110 -11.62 6.22 -11.87
N LYS A 111 -12.44 5.86 -10.88
CA LYS A 111 -12.38 6.40 -9.51
C LYS A 111 -11.13 5.99 -8.72
N ARG A 112 -10.28 5.15 -9.31
CA ARG A 112 -8.93 4.87 -8.79
C ARG A 112 -8.07 6.12 -8.64
N MET A 113 -8.36 7.16 -9.41
CA MET A 113 -7.63 8.42 -9.37
C MET A 113 -7.69 9.12 -8.02
N TYR A 114 -8.63 8.76 -7.13
CA TYR A 114 -8.67 9.26 -5.76
C TYR A 114 -7.40 8.94 -4.97
N GLY A 115 -6.64 7.90 -5.33
CA GLY A 115 -5.36 7.58 -4.70
C GLY A 115 -4.12 8.16 -5.38
N ALA A 116 -4.28 9.00 -6.41
CA ALA A 116 -3.17 9.50 -7.22
C ALA A 116 -2.15 10.35 -6.42
N TYR A 117 -2.57 10.98 -5.33
CA TYR A 117 -1.67 11.74 -4.45
C TYR A 117 -0.55 10.86 -3.83
N GLY A 118 -0.74 9.54 -3.79
CA GLY A 118 0.31 8.61 -3.35
C GLY A 118 1.56 8.57 -4.21
N TYR A 119 1.47 9.01 -5.47
CA TYR A 119 2.65 9.11 -6.33
C TYR A 119 3.69 10.07 -5.74
N ILE A 120 3.26 11.09 -4.98
CA ILE A 120 4.18 11.99 -4.28
C ILE A 120 5.02 11.20 -3.27
N GLY A 121 4.38 10.42 -2.39
CA GLY A 121 5.08 9.58 -1.41
C GLY A 121 5.95 8.50 -2.07
N TYR A 122 5.46 7.87 -3.14
CA TYR A 122 6.19 6.82 -3.84
C TYR A 122 7.46 7.34 -4.53
N PHE A 123 7.33 8.39 -5.35
CA PHE A 123 8.45 8.92 -6.11
C PHE A 123 9.42 9.67 -5.21
N ALA A 124 8.94 10.44 -4.23
CA ALA A 124 9.81 11.11 -3.27
C ALA A 124 10.66 10.12 -2.48
N SER A 125 10.10 8.98 -2.02
CA SER A 125 10.91 7.95 -1.36
C SER A 125 11.94 7.29 -2.30
N SER A 126 11.67 7.24 -3.61
CA SER A 126 12.62 6.69 -4.60
C SER A 126 13.76 7.65 -4.96
N SER A 127 13.52 8.96 -4.91
CA SER A 127 14.52 10.00 -5.23
C SER A 127 15.24 10.57 -3.99
N CYS A 128 14.74 10.29 -2.79
CA CYS A 128 15.35 10.66 -1.50
C CYS A 128 16.82 10.24 -1.29
N PRO A 129 17.40 9.18 -1.92
CA PRO A 129 18.85 8.95 -1.80
C PRO A 129 19.74 10.02 -2.44
N TYR A 130 19.18 11.04 -3.12
CA TYR A 130 19.93 12.11 -3.81
C TYR A 130 19.63 13.54 -3.34
N LEU A 131 18.88 13.71 -2.25
CA LEU A 131 18.71 14.99 -1.53
C LEU A 131 19.52 14.97 -0.24
#